data_AF-A0A661JGV6-F1
#
_entry.id   AF-A0A661JGV6-F1
#
_cell.length_a   1.000
_cell.length_b   1.000
_cell.length_c   1.000
_cell.angle_alpha   90.00
_cell.angle_beta   90.00
_cell.angle_gamma   90.00
#
_symmetry.space_group_name_H-M   'P 1'
#
loop_
_entity.id
_entity.type
_entity.pdbx_description
1 polymer ?
#
loop_
_entity_poly.entity_id
_entity_poly.type
_entity_poly.pdbx_seq_one_letter_code
_entity_poly.pdbx_strand_id
1 'polypeptide(L)'
;MKTKIRQQPFQANRFKTFFIGLFLCVLALTILPGCSLKDKPSVVVYTSVDQVFSEAIFNRFESDTGIKVLAVYDIEASKTTGLVNRIIAEANNPQADVFWNGEFVQTLLLKEKGLLAKYQSPEAEKIPVRYRDKNGYWTAFS
;
A
#
# COMPACT_ATOMS: atom_id res chain seq x y z
N MET A 1 -18.29 9.72 -83.06
CA MET A 1 -17.98 8.51 -82.27
C MET A 1 -17.21 8.91 -81.00
N LYS A 2 -17.90 9.17 -79.88
CA LYS A 2 -17.29 9.30 -78.53
C LYS A 2 -18.32 8.83 -77.49
N THR A 3 -18.14 7.63 -76.97
CA THR A 3 -18.96 6.98 -75.94
C THR A 3 -18.45 7.39 -74.56
N LYS A 4 -19.34 7.93 -73.71
CA LYS A 4 -19.05 8.36 -72.34
C LYS A 4 -19.29 7.17 -71.40
N ILE A 5 -18.24 6.55 -70.88
CA ILE A 5 -18.34 5.43 -69.92
C ILE A 5 -18.49 6.01 -68.51
N ARG A 6 -19.59 5.63 -67.86
CA ARG A 6 -20.00 6.01 -66.50
C ARG A 6 -19.26 5.09 -65.50
N GLN A 7 -18.29 5.62 -64.75
CA GLN A 7 -17.64 4.88 -63.67
C GLN A 7 -18.52 4.92 -62.39
N GLN A 8 -18.78 3.76 -61.78
CA GLN A 8 -19.60 3.61 -60.58
C GLN A 8 -18.74 3.61 -59.30
N PRO A 9 -19.10 4.36 -58.23
CA PRO A 9 -18.47 4.26 -56.92
C PRO A 9 -19.35 3.43 -55.96
N PHE A 10 -19.40 2.10 -56.11
CA PHE A 10 -20.27 1.26 -55.26
C PHE A 10 -19.53 0.42 -54.21
N GLN A 11 -18.24 0.12 -54.38
CA GLN A 11 -17.55 -0.88 -53.53
C GLN A 11 -16.74 -0.30 -52.36
N ALA A 12 -16.34 0.96 -52.40
CA ALA A 12 -15.43 1.54 -51.38
C ALA A 12 -16.11 1.85 -50.03
N ASN A 13 -17.42 2.11 -50.02
CA ASN A 13 -18.12 2.54 -48.81
C ASN A 13 -18.43 1.38 -47.86
N ARG A 14 -18.69 0.17 -48.37
CA ARG A 14 -19.01 -1.00 -47.53
C ARG A 14 -17.83 -1.43 -46.65
N PHE A 15 -16.61 -1.27 -47.15
CA PHE A 15 -15.38 -1.57 -46.41
C PHE A 15 -15.10 -0.51 -45.33
N LYS A 16 -15.34 0.77 -45.62
CA LYS A 16 -15.21 1.87 -44.63
C LYS A 16 -16.22 1.73 -43.50
N THR A 17 -17.48 1.41 -43.79
CA THR A 17 -18.52 1.21 -42.75
C THR A 17 -18.20 0.02 -41.84
N PHE A 18 -17.61 -1.04 -42.40
CA PHE A 18 -17.16 -2.21 -41.62
C PHE A 18 -16.00 -1.86 -40.67
N PHE A 19 -14.98 -1.13 -41.16
CA PHE A 19 -13.86 -0.70 -40.32
C PHE A 19 -14.25 0.33 -39.26
N ILE A 20 -15.16 1.25 -39.58
CA ILE A 20 -15.70 2.22 -38.60
C ILE A 20 -16.50 1.50 -37.52
N GLY A 21 -17.32 0.51 -37.89
CA GLY A 21 -18.07 -0.32 -36.93
C GLY A 21 -17.16 -1.13 -36.00
N LEU A 22 -16.09 -1.71 -36.53
CA LEU A 22 -15.11 -2.45 -35.74
C LEU A 22 -14.35 -1.54 -34.77
N PHE A 23 -13.96 -0.34 -35.21
CA PHE A 23 -13.30 0.65 -34.38
C PHE A 23 -14.19 1.17 -33.25
N LEU A 24 -15.49 1.40 -33.52
CA LEU A 24 -16.47 1.80 -32.50
C LEU A 24 -16.75 0.69 -31.47
N CYS A 25 -16.77 -0.58 -31.89
CA CYS A 25 -16.89 -1.71 -30.97
C CYS A 25 -15.68 -1.87 -30.04
N VAL A 26 -14.46 -1.67 -30.57
CA VAL A 26 -13.22 -1.72 -29.76
C VAL A 26 -13.15 -0.55 -28.78
N LEU A 27 -13.59 0.65 -29.19
CA LEU A 27 -13.64 1.83 -28.32
C LEU A 27 -14.72 1.71 -27.23
N ALA A 28 -15.80 0.97 -27.47
CA ALA A 28 -16.82 0.70 -26.46
C ALA A 28 -16.34 -0.30 -25.38
N LEU A 29 -15.38 -1.18 -25.71
CA LEU A 29 -14.84 -2.18 -24.78
C LEU A 29 -13.80 -1.62 -23.81
N THR A 30 -13.22 -0.45 -24.09
CA THR A 30 -12.20 0.19 -23.23
C THR A 30 -12.78 1.10 -22.15
N ILE A 31 -14.10 1.30 -22.13
CA ILE A 31 -14.81 2.15 -21.15
C ILE A 31 -15.53 1.29 -20.10
N LEU A 32 -14.90 0.22 -19.62
CA LEU A 32 -15.31 -0.36 -18.35
C LEU A 32 -14.76 0.56 -17.25
N PRO A 33 -15.60 1.32 -16.53
CA PRO A 33 -15.14 1.95 -15.30
C PRO A 33 -14.71 0.82 -14.37
N GLY A 34 -13.39 0.71 -14.14
CA GLY A 34 -12.84 -0.14 -13.11
C GLY A 34 -13.42 0.32 -11.77
N CYS A 35 -14.52 -0.29 -11.34
CA CYS A 35 -14.99 -0.20 -9.98
C CYS A 35 -13.91 -0.86 -9.12
N SER A 36 -12.96 -0.05 -8.64
CA SER A 36 -12.22 -0.38 -7.43
C SER A 36 -13.27 -0.48 -6.34
N LEU A 37 -13.62 -1.72 -5.97
CA LEU A 37 -14.19 -1.99 -4.66
C LEU A 37 -13.28 -1.24 -3.68
N LYS A 38 -13.83 -0.25 -2.97
CA LYS A 38 -13.09 0.45 -1.92
C LYS A 38 -12.71 -0.61 -0.89
N ASP A 39 -11.49 -1.14 -1.00
CA ASP A 39 -10.89 -1.92 0.07
C ASP A 39 -10.96 -1.06 1.33
N LYS A 40 -11.38 -1.68 2.43
CA LYS A 40 -11.39 -0.99 3.73
C LYS A 40 -9.97 -0.49 3.99
N PRO A 41 -9.78 0.74 4.50
CA PRO A 41 -8.45 1.23 4.81
C PRO A 41 -7.77 0.24 5.76
N SER A 42 -6.50 -0.04 5.52
CA SER A 42 -5.72 -0.99 6.30
C SER A 42 -4.35 -0.43 6.64
N VAL A 43 -3.75 -0.96 7.71
CA VAL A 43 -2.39 -0.67 8.15
C VAL A 43 -1.67 -2.00 8.43
N VAL A 44 -0.46 -2.16 7.87
CA VAL A 44 0.38 -3.34 8.09
C VAL A 44 1.29 -3.07 9.30
N VAL A 45 1.17 -3.90 10.33
CA VAL A 45 1.92 -3.75 11.58
C VAL A 45 2.85 -4.94 11.75
N TYR A 46 4.16 -4.69 11.72
CA TYR A 46 5.15 -5.70 12.11
C TYR A 46 5.36 -5.56 13.62
N THR A 47 5.09 -6.61 14.38
CA THR A 47 5.22 -6.54 15.84
C THR A 47 5.95 -7.72 16.47
N SER A 48 6.89 -7.40 17.37
CA SER A 48 7.56 -8.39 18.22
C SER A 48 6.85 -8.60 19.56
N VAL A 49 5.70 -7.94 19.78
CA VAL A 49 4.89 -8.08 20.99
C VAL A 49 3.94 -9.24 20.81
N ASP A 50 3.89 -10.13 21.80
CA ASP A 50 3.11 -11.37 21.73
C ASP A 50 1.66 -11.06 21.35
N GLN A 51 1.13 -11.86 20.43
CA GLN A 51 -0.21 -11.67 19.88
C GLN A 51 -1.28 -11.52 20.96
N VAL A 52 -1.17 -12.29 22.05
CA VAL A 52 -2.13 -12.24 23.17
C VAL A 52 -2.28 -10.85 23.79
N PHE A 53 -1.25 -10.00 23.70
CA PHE A 53 -1.28 -8.63 24.20
C PHE A 53 -1.60 -7.62 23.10
N SER A 54 -1.00 -7.78 21.91
CA SER A 54 -1.13 -6.81 20.82
C SER A 54 -2.48 -6.89 20.10
N GLU A 55 -3.08 -8.08 19.98
CA GLU A 55 -4.35 -8.30 19.29
C GLU A 55 -5.51 -7.54 19.94
N ALA A 56 -5.55 -7.44 21.27
CA ALA A 56 -6.57 -6.68 21.98
C ALA A 56 -6.53 -5.18 21.62
N ILE A 57 -5.33 -4.63 21.48
CA ILE A 57 -5.12 -3.22 21.08
C ILE A 57 -5.51 -3.02 19.62
N PHE A 58 -5.12 -3.94 18.74
CA PHE A 58 -5.51 -3.90 17.33
C PHE A 58 -7.02 -3.95 17.17
N ASN A 59 -7.70 -4.90 17.80
CA ASN A 59 -9.16 -5.01 17.74
C ASN A 59 -9.86 -3.74 18.22
N ARG A 60 -9.34 -3.11 19.28
CA ARG A 60 -9.89 -1.84 19.76
C ARG A 60 -9.68 -0.72 18.73
N PHE A 61 -8.48 -0.59 18.18
CA PHE A 61 -8.18 0.36 17.13
C PHE A 61 -9.07 0.15 15.90
N GLU A 62 -9.27 -1.09 15.45
CA GLU A 62 -10.16 -1.40 14.33
C GLU A 62 -11.60 -1.00 14.61
N SER A 63 -12.09 -1.26 15.84
CA SER A 63 -13.44 -0.89 16.26
C SER A 63 -13.65 0.62 16.28
N ASP A 64 -12.66 1.36 16.79
CA ASP A 64 -12.76 2.80 16.98
C ASP A 64 -12.56 3.59 15.67
N THR A 65 -11.77 3.06 14.73
CA THR A 65 -11.38 3.78 13.50
C THR A 65 -11.95 3.20 12.21
N GLY A 66 -12.37 1.94 12.21
CA GLY A 66 -12.74 1.19 11.01
C GLY A 66 -11.56 0.79 10.12
N ILE A 67 -10.32 1.07 10.52
CA ILE A 67 -9.10 0.70 9.80
C ILE A 67 -8.71 -0.73 10.18
N LYS A 68 -8.44 -1.59 9.19
CA LYS A 68 -8.01 -2.97 9.40
C LYS A 68 -6.52 -3.06 9.74
N VAL A 69 -6.16 -3.85 10.74
CA VAL A 69 -4.77 -4.10 11.12
C VAL A 69 -4.33 -5.44 10.53
N LEU A 70 -3.38 -5.39 9.61
CA LEU A 70 -2.73 -6.55 9.03
C LEU A 70 -1.44 -6.83 9.81
N ALA A 71 -1.57 -7.54 10.93
CA ALA A 71 -0.44 -7.80 11.82
C ALA A 71 0.46 -8.95 11.31
N VAL A 72 1.77 -8.72 11.32
CA VAL A 72 2.80 -9.75 11.15
C VAL A 72 3.54 -9.89 12.46
N TYR A 73 3.37 -11.04 13.09
CA TYR A 73 4.01 -11.38 14.36
C TYR A 73 5.38 -12.00 14.12
N ASP A 74 6.31 -11.77 15.06
CA ASP A 74 7.56 -12.52 15.08
C ASP A 74 7.32 -13.97 15.55
N ILE A 75 8.27 -14.84 15.26
CA ILE A 75 8.35 -16.17 15.86
C ILE A 75 9.23 -16.07 17.11
N GLU A 76 8.83 -16.74 18.21
CA GLU A 76 9.54 -16.63 19.50
C GLU A 76 11.04 -16.94 19.40
N ALA A 77 11.43 -17.85 18.49
CA ALA A 77 12.82 -18.23 18.26
C ALA A 77 13.70 -17.09 17.69
N SER A 78 13.12 -16.07 17.05
CA SER A 78 13.85 -14.98 16.40
C SER A 78 13.42 -13.58 16.84
N LYS A 79 12.75 -13.48 18.00
CA LYS A 79 12.07 -12.27 18.47
C LYS A 79 12.84 -10.99 18.17
N THR A 80 12.14 -10.06 17.52
CA THR A 80 12.62 -8.79 16.96
C THR A 80 13.58 -8.93 15.78
N THR A 81 14.56 -9.82 15.84
CA THR A 81 15.61 -9.95 14.82
C THR A 81 15.05 -10.44 13.48
N GLY A 82 14.06 -11.32 13.51
CA GLY A 82 13.37 -11.80 12.32
C GLY A 82 12.69 -10.67 11.55
N LEU A 83 11.86 -9.89 12.25
CA LEU A 83 11.15 -8.75 11.65
C LEU A 83 12.09 -7.63 11.21
N VAL A 84 13.16 -7.34 11.95
CA VAL A 84 14.16 -6.33 11.56
C VAL A 84 14.86 -6.72 10.26
N ASN A 85 15.30 -7.97 10.14
CA ASN A 85 15.91 -8.47 8.91
C ASN A 85 14.94 -8.42 7.74
N ARG A 86 13.66 -8.71 7.99
CA ARG A 86 12.61 -8.58 6.98
C ARG A 86 12.42 -7.13 6.51
N ILE A 87 12.36 -6.16 7.43
CA ILE A 87 12.28 -4.73 7.09
C ILE A 87 13.48 -4.31 6.23
N ILE A 88 14.68 -4.77 6.59
CA ILE A 88 15.91 -4.49 5.81
C ILE A 88 15.81 -5.10 4.41
N ALA A 89 15.33 -6.34 4.28
CA ALA A 89 15.18 -7.01 3.00
C ALA A 89 14.10 -6.35 2.11
N GLU A 90 13.05 -5.82 2.73
CA GLU A 90 11.93 -5.13 2.06
C GLU A 90 12.23 -3.64 1.78
N ALA A 91 13.44 -3.13 2.05
CA ALA A 91 13.75 -1.70 1.96
C ALA A 91 13.40 -1.02 0.61
N ASN A 92 13.54 -1.74 -0.51
CA ASN A 92 13.20 -1.23 -1.85
C ASN A 92 11.70 -1.33 -2.19
N ASN A 93 10.94 -2.09 -1.40
CA ASN A 93 9.50 -2.25 -1.54
C ASN A 93 8.86 -2.49 -0.15
N PRO A 94 8.79 -1.45 0.70
CA PRO A 94 8.36 -1.62 2.09
C PRO A 94 6.93 -2.17 2.16
N GLN A 95 6.71 -3.18 3.01
CA GLN A 95 5.38 -3.74 3.25
C GLN A 95 4.80 -3.30 4.59
N ALA A 96 5.64 -2.98 5.57
CA ALA A 96 5.22 -2.54 6.90
C ALA A 96 4.97 -1.03 6.93
N ASP A 97 3.85 -0.62 7.53
CA ASP A 97 3.55 0.77 7.84
C ASP A 97 4.04 1.16 9.24
N VAL A 98 3.93 0.22 10.19
CA VAL A 98 4.32 0.41 11.60
C VAL A 98 5.17 -0.76 12.06
N PHE A 99 6.27 -0.46 12.73
CA PHE A 99 7.06 -1.44 13.47
C PHE A 99 6.88 -1.21 14.98
N TRP A 100 6.23 -2.15 15.67
CA TRP A 100 5.99 -2.09 17.10
C TRP A 100 6.73 -3.21 17.82
N ASN A 101 7.83 -2.87 18.49
CA ASN A 101 8.66 -3.81 19.23
C ASN A 101 8.88 -3.38 20.69
N GLY A 102 9.49 -4.28 21.47
CA GLY A 102 9.77 -4.07 22.90
C GLY A 102 11.19 -3.59 23.22
N GLU A 103 11.98 -3.24 22.21
CA GLU A 103 13.40 -2.87 22.38
C GLU A 103 13.77 -1.70 21.45
N PHE A 104 14.86 -0.99 21.75
CA PHE A 104 15.23 0.22 21.01
C PHE A 104 16.53 0.08 20.20
N VAL A 105 17.35 -0.94 20.42
CA VAL A 105 18.65 -1.11 19.77
C VAL A 105 18.47 -1.39 18.28
N GLN A 106 17.61 -2.33 17.89
CA GLN A 106 17.38 -2.57 16.46
C GLN A 106 16.60 -1.44 15.81
N THR A 107 15.75 -0.74 16.57
CA THR A 107 15.09 0.49 16.11
C THR A 107 16.11 1.58 15.76
N LEU A 108 17.20 1.72 16.54
CA LEU A 108 18.31 2.61 16.20
C LEU A 108 19.06 2.15 14.94
N LEU A 109 19.30 0.85 14.77
CA LEU A 109 19.90 0.31 13.54
C LEU A 109 19.05 0.63 12.30
N LEU A 110 17.73 0.47 12.37
CA LEU A 110 16.82 0.82 11.28
C LEU A 110 16.85 2.33 10.97
N LYS A 111 16.94 3.18 11.99
CA LYS A 111 17.14 4.62 11.83
C LYS A 111 18.45 4.94 11.12
N GLU A 112 19.57 4.34 11.54
CA GLU A 112 20.89 4.54 10.93
C GLU A 112 20.91 4.11 9.46
N LYS A 113 20.14 3.07 9.11
CA LYS A 113 19.95 2.61 7.74
C LYS A 113 18.98 3.46 6.91
N GLY A 114 18.35 4.48 7.50
CA GLY A 114 17.38 5.34 6.83
C GLY A 114 16.05 4.65 6.51
N LEU A 115 15.70 3.59 7.23
CA LEU A 115 14.51 2.76 6.99
C LEU A 115 13.28 3.20 7.81
N LEU A 116 13.39 4.28 8.58
CA LEU A 116 12.29 4.83 9.37
C LEU A 116 11.86 6.19 8.81
N ALA A 117 10.56 6.39 8.68
CA ALA A 117 9.99 7.70 8.41
C ALA A 117 9.92 8.53 9.69
N LYS A 118 10.03 9.86 9.57
CA LYS A 118 9.80 10.76 10.70
C LYS A 118 8.30 10.88 10.96
N TYR A 119 7.89 10.65 12.20
CA TYR A 119 6.54 10.89 12.67
C TYR A 119 6.55 11.30 14.13
N GLN A 120 6.00 12.48 14.41
CA GLN A 120 5.81 13.00 15.76
C GLN A 120 4.32 13.01 16.06
N SER A 121 3.87 12.00 16.78
CA SER A 121 2.48 11.93 17.23
C SER A 121 2.18 13.10 18.18
N PRO A 122 1.01 13.78 18.04
CA PRO A 122 0.56 14.76 19.03
C PRO A 122 0.48 14.18 20.45
N GLU A 123 0.10 12.90 20.58
CA GLU A 123 0.05 12.22 21.88
C GLU A 123 1.44 12.00 22.50
N ALA A 124 2.49 12.02 21.67
CA ALA A 124 3.85 11.87 22.15
C ALA A 124 4.30 13.06 23.01
N GLU A 125 3.68 14.24 22.90
CA GLU A 125 4.03 15.43 23.70
C GLU A 125 4.07 15.16 25.20
N LYS A 126 3.18 14.27 25.68
CA LYS A 126 3.03 13.86 27.08
C LYS A 126 4.15 12.93 27.56
N ILE A 127 4.95 12.38 26.64
CA ILE A 127 5.98 11.39 26.94
C ILE A 127 7.31 12.11 27.23
N PRO A 128 8.02 11.78 28.33
CA PRO A 128 9.31 12.40 28.65
C PRO A 128 10.30 12.32 27.49
N VAL A 129 11.08 13.39 27.27
CA VAL A 129 12.00 13.52 26.12
C VAL A 129 12.99 12.35 26.01
N ARG A 130 13.37 11.74 27.14
CA ARG A 130 14.28 10.57 27.15
C ARG A 130 13.69 9.30 26.52
N TYR A 131 12.38 9.23 26.33
CA TYR A 131 11.66 8.10 25.74
C TYR A 131 11.20 8.37 24.31
N ARG A 132 11.72 9.43 23.67
CA ARG A 132 11.39 9.78 22.30
C ARG A 132 12.65 10.15 21.55
N ASP A 133 12.67 9.83 20.26
CA ASP A 133 13.73 10.29 19.40
C ASP A 133 13.61 11.79 19.14
N LYS A 134 14.69 12.55 19.38
CA LYS A 134 14.71 14.00 19.12
C LYS A 134 14.44 14.34 17.65
N ASN A 135 14.78 13.43 16.73
CA ASN A 135 14.59 13.64 15.30
C ASN A 135 13.26 13.04 14.79
N GLY A 136 12.44 12.46 15.67
CA GLY A 136 11.09 11.98 15.37
C GLY A 136 11.02 10.62 14.66
N TYR A 137 12.05 9.78 14.71
CA TYR A 137 12.03 8.48 14.03
C TYR A 137 11.37 7.35 14.84
N TRP A 138 11.31 7.49 16.17
CA TRP A 138 10.65 6.53 17.05
C TRP A 138 10.14 7.21 18.32
N THR A 139 9.13 6.61 18.94
CA THR A 139 8.51 7.05 20.19
C THR A 139 8.20 5.82 21.03
N ALA A 140 8.71 5.74 22.26
CA ALA A 140 8.35 4.67 23.17
C ALA A 140 7.01 4.96 23.84
N PHE A 141 6.27 3.92 24.19
CA PHE A 141 4.99 3.98 24.88
C PHE A 141 4.82 2.72 25.75
N SER A 142 3.93 2.77 26.74
CA SER A 142 3.53 1.64 27.59
C SER A 142 2.05 1.70 27.90
#